data_AF-A0A662F9J1-F1
#
_entry.id   AF-A0A662F9J1-F1
#
_cell.length_a   1.000
_cell.length_b   1.000
_cell.length_c   1.000
_cell.angle_alpha   90.00
_cell.angle_beta   90.00
_cell.angle_gamma   90.00
#
_symmetry.space_group_name_H-M   'P 1'
#
loop_
_entity.id
_entity.type
_entity.pdbx_description
1 polymer ?
#
loop_
_entity_poly.entity_id
_entity_poly.type
_entity_poly.pdbx_seq_one_letter_code
_entity_poly.pdbx_strand_id
1 'polypeptide(L)'
;MAQLEFYPLDVVYKIEDGRAVLYLYGKSGNERVCVKYPRFDPYFLVIPKGDSFEELQRKLSNFKINIDGREAEITKVEVVEKRQGLKQRRMLKCHTPIPKDIPKISAEIAKLHEVESVEERDIKFVNRFLIDNKITLFQRYTAIGDFEQSKNKARVFRATKLLPSGEETISNLKLLSFDIETGAKENNPNENPILMIAVYTPQFKKVITWQRFPTKLGYVEFVENEGAMIERFAQILKEEAPDIICGYFSDEFDLPYINIRAQKLGVDFKPGLNYSGISHKRGRTKESYIEGITHIDVFKFIRYIWALGLETNFYDLDSVAREILKEGKEEVDIGLLGEAWQEGGKQLETYCKY
;
A
#
# COMPACT_ATOMS: atom_id res chain seq x y z
N MET A 1 11.37 20.96 -19.52
CA MET A 1 10.76 20.44 -18.29
C MET A 1 9.30 20.87 -18.27
N ALA A 2 8.43 19.90 -18.43
CA ALA A 2 7.00 20.03 -18.22
C ALA A 2 6.65 20.22 -16.72
N GLN A 3 5.40 20.57 -16.47
CA GLN A 3 4.80 20.61 -15.13
C GLN A 3 3.62 19.64 -15.08
N LEU A 4 3.46 18.96 -13.94
CA LEU A 4 2.35 18.06 -13.67
C LEU A 4 1.77 18.38 -12.29
N GLU A 5 0.52 18.82 -12.26
CA GLU A 5 -0.24 18.92 -11.02
C GLU A 5 -0.85 17.57 -10.67
N PHE A 6 -0.70 17.14 -9.43
CA PHE A 6 -1.21 15.84 -8.98
C PHE A 6 -1.42 15.78 -7.46
N TYR A 7 -2.14 14.75 -7.04
CA TYR A 7 -2.40 14.41 -5.64
C TYR A 7 -1.76 13.06 -5.32
N PRO A 8 -0.67 12.99 -4.52
CA PRO A 8 -0.06 11.73 -4.12
C PRO A 8 -0.99 11.01 -3.14
N LEU A 9 -1.36 9.78 -3.47
CA LEU A 9 -2.23 8.91 -2.67
C LEU A 9 -1.42 7.82 -1.96
N ASP A 10 -0.32 7.38 -2.58
CA ASP A 10 0.56 6.35 -2.07
C ASP A 10 2.01 6.65 -2.44
N VAL A 11 2.95 6.26 -1.59
CA VAL A 11 4.38 6.52 -1.77
C VAL A 11 5.19 5.29 -1.40
N VAL A 12 5.97 4.81 -2.37
CA VAL A 12 6.95 3.74 -2.15
C VAL A 12 8.32 4.18 -2.64
N TYR A 13 9.33 3.36 -2.37
CA TYR A 13 10.64 3.53 -2.98
C TYR A 13 11.14 2.20 -3.52
N LYS A 14 11.99 2.30 -4.56
CA LYS A 14 12.71 1.18 -5.14
C LYS A 14 14.19 1.52 -5.18
N ILE A 15 15.04 0.49 -5.27
CA ILE A 15 16.47 0.69 -5.52
C ILE A 15 16.70 0.60 -7.03
N GLU A 16 17.18 1.68 -7.62
CA GLU A 16 17.57 1.80 -9.02
C GLU A 16 19.00 2.27 -9.09
N ASP A 17 19.84 1.60 -9.89
CA ASP A 17 21.25 1.92 -10.05
C ASP A 17 21.99 2.13 -8.72
N GLY A 18 21.66 1.29 -7.73
CA GLY A 18 22.26 1.32 -6.39
C GLY A 18 21.77 2.44 -5.47
N ARG A 19 20.71 3.19 -5.85
CA ARG A 19 20.17 4.30 -5.05
C ARG A 19 18.66 4.20 -4.86
N ALA A 20 18.16 4.76 -3.77
CA ALA A 20 16.72 4.84 -3.55
C ALA A 20 16.04 5.90 -4.42
N VAL A 21 14.99 5.49 -5.14
CA VAL A 21 14.12 6.35 -5.93
C VAL A 21 12.70 6.24 -5.40
N LEU A 22 12.08 7.39 -5.10
CA LEU A 22 10.70 7.45 -4.63
C LEU A 22 9.71 7.39 -5.79
N TYR A 23 8.59 6.75 -5.56
CA TYR A 23 7.47 6.58 -6.48
C TYR A 23 6.22 7.08 -5.78
N LEU A 24 5.73 8.25 -6.19
CA LEU A 24 4.51 8.84 -5.67
C LEU A 24 3.38 8.52 -6.65
N TYR A 25 2.55 7.55 -6.29
CA TYR A 25 1.36 7.20 -7.05
C TYR A 25 0.21 8.12 -6.68
N GLY A 26 -0.56 8.56 -7.67
CA GLY A 26 -1.63 9.50 -7.44
C GLY A 26 -2.47 9.82 -8.65
N LYS A 27 -3.16 10.96 -8.58
CA LYS A 27 -4.04 11.43 -9.65
C LYS A 27 -3.68 12.81 -10.16
N SER A 28 -3.79 12.99 -11.48
CA SER A 28 -3.84 14.29 -12.15
C SER A 28 -5.18 14.39 -12.88
N GLY A 29 -6.11 15.18 -12.34
CA GLY A 29 -7.51 15.13 -12.76
C GLY A 29 -8.11 13.73 -12.52
N ASN A 30 -8.54 13.06 -13.59
CA ASN A 30 -9.05 11.69 -13.55
C ASN A 30 -8.01 10.64 -13.95
N GLU A 31 -6.79 11.05 -14.35
CA GLU A 31 -5.76 10.13 -14.79
C GLU A 31 -4.87 9.67 -13.62
N ARG A 32 -4.54 8.38 -13.60
CA ARG A 32 -3.53 7.84 -12.70
C ARG A 32 -2.13 8.23 -13.18
N VAL A 33 -1.35 8.78 -12.26
CA VAL A 33 0.04 9.19 -12.49
C VAL A 33 0.97 8.55 -11.46
N CYS A 34 2.23 8.39 -11.85
CA CYS A 34 3.31 7.98 -10.97
C CYS A 34 4.47 8.96 -11.11
N VAL A 35 4.71 9.76 -10.08
CA VAL A 35 5.83 10.70 -10.04
C VAL A 35 7.04 10.01 -9.45
N LYS A 36 8.07 9.78 -10.27
CA LYS A 36 9.37 9.28 -9.81
C LYS A 36 10.22 10.44 -9.32
N TYR A 37 10.75 10.35 -8.12
CA TYR A 37 11.57 11.38 -7.49
C TYR A 37 12.90 10.80 -6.97
N PRO A 38 14.00 10.90 -7.74
CA PRO A 38 15.31 10.35 -7.38
C PRO A 38 16.18 11.31 -6.55
N ARG A 39 15.68 12.49 -6.17
CA ARG A 39 16.45 13.56 -5.53
C ARG A 39 16.23 13.63 -4.02
N PHE A 40 16.28 12.47 -3.36
CA PHE A 40 16.17 12.40 -1.91
C PHE A 40 17.05 11.27 -1.36
N ASP A 41 18.10 11.63 -0.64
CA ASP A 41 19.05 10.65 -0.11
C ASP A 41 18.69 10.27 1.35
N PRO A 42 18.66 8.96 1.67
CA PRO A 42 18.51 8.48 3.04
C PRO A 42 19.61 9.03 3.95
N TYR A 43 19.26 9.36 5.20
CA TYR A 43 20.24 9.84 6.17
C TYR A 43 19.83 9.55 7.62
N PHE A 44 20.82 9.60 8.50
CA PHE A 44 20.69 9.63 9.96
C PHE A 44 21.61 10.69 10.55
N LEU A 45 21.48 10.97 11.85
CA LEU A 45 22.27 12.01 12.53
C LEU A 45 23.24 11.38 13.52
N VAL A 46 24.44 11.95 13.62
CA VAL A 46 25.47 11.53 14.58
C VAL A 46 25.82 12.72 15.46
N ILE A 47 25.82 12.52 16.78
CA ILE A 47 26.24 13.50 17.76
C ILE A 47 27.68 13.17 18.18
N PRO A 48 28.66 14.04 17.92
CA PRO A 48 30.04 13.85 18.37
C PRO A 48 30.17 14.05 19.89
N LYS A 49 31.14 13.36 20.50
CA LYS A 49 31.49 13.50 21.92
C LYS A 49 32.52 14.60 22.13
N GLY A 50 32.21 15.57 22.99
CA GLY A 50 33.12 16.66 23.34
C GLY A 50 33.64 17.40 22.10
N ASP A 51 34.95 17.60 22.03
CA ASP A 51 35.62 18.35 20.96
C ASP A 51 36.01 17.49 19.75
N SER A 52 35.46 16.27 19.62
CA SER A 52 35.83 15.32 18.55
C SER A 52 35.19 15.63 17.18
N PHE A 53 34.64 16.84 17.00
CA PHE A 53 33.74 17.15 15.89
C PHE A 53 34.43 17.03 14.53
N GLU A 54 35.56 17.72 14.34
CA GLU A 54 36.28 17.77 13.07
C GLU A 54 36.94 16.42 12.73
N GLU A 55 37.43 15.71 13.75
CA GLU A 55 37.98 14.35 13.59
C GLU A 55 36.90 13.38 13.11
N LEU A 56 35.77 13.34 13.82
CA LEU A 56 34.66 12.46 13.47
C LEU A 56 34.10 12.81 12.08
N GLN A 57 33.98 14.08 11.73
CA GLN A 57 33.53 14.50 10.40
C GLN A 57 34.43 13.93 9.28
N ARG A 58 35.76 13.99 9.43
CA ARG A 58 36.70 13.41 8.46
C ARG A 58 36.59 11.89 8.39
N LYS A 59 36.45 11.23 9.54
CA LYS A 59 36.30 9.78 9.65
C LYS A 59 35.02 9.29 8.96
N LEU A 60 33.89 9.96 9.24
CA LEU A 60 32.60 9.63 8.63
C LEU A 60 32.56 9.92 7.14
N SER A 61 33.26 10.94 6.66
CA SER A 61 33.35 11.26 5.22
C SER A 61 34.04 10.18 4.40
N ASN A 62 34.83 9.31 5.02
CA ASN A 62 35.51 8.18 4.39
C ASN A 62 35.00 6.82 4.88
N PHE A 63 33.85 6.80 5.56
CA PHE A 63 33.35 5.59 6.22
C PHE A 63 32.79 4.58 5.20
N LYS A 64 33.30 3.35 5.27
CA LYS A 64 32.92 2.22 4.42
C LYS A 64 32.84 0.95 5.26
N ILE A 65 31.83 0.12 4.98
CA ILE A 65 31.69 -1.22 5.57
C ILE A 65 31.22 -2.22 4.51
N ASN A 66 31.50 -3.49 4.74
CA ASN A 66 30.92 -4.56 3.94
C ASN A 66 29.57 -4.98 4.54
N ILE A 67 28.51 -4.94 3.73
CA ILE A 67 27.19 -5.44 4.07
C ILE A 67 26.85 -6.54 3.07
N ASP A 68 26.80 -7.78 3.54
CA ASP A 68 26.36 -8.95 2.75
C ASP A 68 27.13 -9.09 1.42
N GLY A 69 28.44 -8.82 1.41
CA GLY A 69 29.29 -8.92 0.24
C GLY A 69 29.34 -7.66 -0.64
N ARG A 70 28.58 -6.62 -0.30
CA ARG A 70 28.59 -5.31 -1.00
C ARG A 70 29.22 -4.24 -0.13
N GLU A 71 30.02 -3.35 -0.74
CA GLU A 71 30.49 -2.14 -0.06
C GLU A 71 29.35 -1.14 0.13
N ALA A 72 29.16 -0.69 1.36
CA ALA A 72 28.23 0.35 1.75
C ALA A 72 29.00 1.50 2.40
N GLU A 73 28.67 2.73 2.03
CA GLU A 73 29.43 3.91 2.42
C GLU A 73 28.54 5.08 2.83
N ILE A 74 29.15 6.03 3.55
CA ILE A 74 28.61 7.38 3.69
C ILE A 74 29.02 8.19 2.45
N THR A 75 28.04 8.74 1.75
CA THR A 75 28.25 9.49 0.50
C THR A 75 28.34 10.99 0.71
N LYS A 76 27.78 11.50 1.81
CA LYS A 76 27.80 12.92 2.17
C LYS A 76 27.68 13.06 3.68
N VAL A 77 28.47 13.98 4.24
CA VAL A 77 28.34 14.44 5.63
C VAL A 77 28.06 15.93 5.63
N GLU A 78 26.93 16.33 6.21
CA GLU A 78 26.56 17.74 6.36
C GLU A 78 26.57 18.12 7.84
N VAL A 79 27.07 19.31 8.16
CA VAL A 79 26.93 19.88 9.50
C VAL A 79 25.53 20.49 9.61
N VAL A 80 24.78 20.07 10.62
CA VAL A 80 23.44 20.60 10.91
C VAL A 80 23.33 20.99 12.37
N GLU A 81 22.50 21.98 12.66
CA GLU A 81 22.12 22.31 14.02
C GLU A 81 20.65 21.94 14.24
N LYS A 82 20.40 21.11 15.24
CA LYS A 82 19.05 20.69 15.62
C LYS A 82 18.85 20.81 17.11
N ARG A 83 17.60 20.97 17.52
CA ARG A 83 17.21 20.95 18.92
C ARG A 83 17.03 19.51 19.38
N GLN A 84 17.74 19.10 20.43
CA GLN A 84 17.54 17.85 21.16
C GLN A 84 16.99 18.18 22.55
N GLY A 85 15.69 17.92 22.75
CA GLY A 85 14.96 18.41 23.94
C GLY A 85 14.93 19.94 23.96
N LEU A 86 15.56 20.55 24.97
CA LEU A 86 15.69 22.00 25.10
C LEU A 86 17.06 22.55 24.63
N LYS A 87 18.00 21.68 24.26
CA LYS A 87 19.37 22.07 23.89
C LYS A 87 19.54 22.15 22.39
N GLN A 88 20.19 23.21 21.90
CA GLN A 88 20.70 23.25 20.53
C GLN A 88 21.96 22.37 20.46
N ARG A 89 22.03 21.48 19.47
CA ARG A 89 23.15 20.57 19.27
C ARG A 89 23.61 20.65 17.82
N ARG A 90 24.93 20.78 17.62
CA ARG A 90 25.60 20.62 16.34
C ARG A 90 25.78 19.13 16.08
N MET A 91 25.37 18.65 14.92
CA MET A 91 25.32 17.24 14.55
C MET A 91 25.89 17.02 13.14
N LEU A 92 26.26 15.77 12.85
CA LEU A 92 26.68 15.33 11.53
C LEU A 92 25.55 14.54 10.87
N LYS A 93 24.97 15.08 9.80
CA LYS A 93 23.97 14.42 8.97
C LYS A 93 24.67 13.55 7.93
N CYS A 94 24.54 12.24 8.08
CA CYS A 94 25.27 11.26 7.28
C CYS A 94 24.33 10.60 6.26
N HIS A 95 24.61 10.79 4.97
CA HIS A 95 23.82 10.25 3.87
C HIS A 95 24.36 8.92 3.36
N THR A 96 23.46 8.03 2.96
CA THR A 96 23.78 6.74 2.34
C THR A 96 22.82 6.48 1.18
N PRO A 97 23.23 5.82 0.09
CA PRO A 97 22.37 5.66 -1.09
C PRO A 97 21.18 4.71 -0.88
N ILE A 98 21.26 3.79 0.10
CA ILE A 98 20.28 2.73 0.31
C ILE A 98 19.75 2.78 1.75
N PRO A 99 18.43 2.98 1.96
CA PRO A 99 17.83 3.04 3.31
C PRO A 99 18.12 1.82 4.18
N LYS A 100 18.16 0.63 3.58
CA LYS A 100 18.38 -0.64 4.29
C LYS A 100 19.78 -0.75 4.90
N ASP A 101 20.73 0.09 4.47
CA ASP A 101 22.08 0.11 5.01
C ASP A 101 22.17 0.92 6.31
N ILE A 102 21.24 1.85 6.54
CA ILE A 102 21.25 2.74 7.71
C ILE A 102 21.37 1.94 9.02
N PRO A 103 20.58 0.90 9.31
CA PRO A 103 20.69 0.18 10.58
C PRO A 103 22.07 -0.44 10.82
N LYS A 104 22.71 -0.98 9.77
CA LYS A 104 24.04 -1.60 9.87
C LYS A 104 25.14 -0.54 9.97
N ILE A 105 25.14 0.47 9.10
CA ILE A 105 26.09 1.59 9.11
C ILE A 105 26.05 2.33 10.44
N SER A 106 24.86 2.71 10.90
CA SER A 106 24.68 3.44 12.16
C SER A 106 25.09 2.63 13.39
N ALA A 107 24.90 1.30 13.38
CA ALA A 107 25.33 0.43 14.46
C ALA A 107 26.86 0.36 14.57
N GLU A 108 27.57 0.29 13.44
CA GLU A 108 29.05 0.33 13.44
C GLU A 108 29.58 1.70 13.88
N ILE A 109 28.97 2.80 13.41
CA ILE A 109 29.35 4.16 13.82
C ILE A 109 29.11 4.38 15.31
N ALA A 110 28.04 3.84 15.87
CA ALA A 110 27.75 3.95 17.30
C ALA A 110 28.82 3.30 18.21
N LYS A 111 29.70 2.45 17.67
CA LYS A 111 30.83 1.84 18.42
C LYS A 111 32.06 2.75 18.49
N LEU A 112 32.11 3.82 17.71
CA LEU A 112 33.23 4.74 17.68
C LEU A 112 33.29 5.55 18.97
N HIS A 113 34.46 5.67 19.58
CA HIS A 113 34.64 6.36 20.87
C HIS A 113 34.38 7.86 20.80
N GLU A 114 34.48 8.43 19.59
CA GLU A 114 34.19 9.83 19.26
C GLU A 114 32.69 10.13 19.14
N VAL A 115 31.82 9.10 19.15
CA VAL A 115 30.37 9.24 18.99
C VAL A 115 29.68 9.24 20.36
N GLU A 116 28.89 10.27 20.63
CA GLU A 116 28.01 10.34 21.80
C GLU A 116 26.73 9.52 21.55
N SER A 117 26.04 9.77 20.44
CA SER A 117 24.84 9.02 20.05
C SER A 117 24.58 9.08 18.54
N VAL A 118 23.71 8.17 18.08
CA VAL A 118 23.19 8.16 16.72
C VAL A 118 21.67 8.28 16.77
N GLU A 119 21.15 9.30 16.09
CA GLU A 119 19.74 9.71 16.17
C GLU A 119 19.04 9.56 14.81
N GLU A 120 17.71 9.50 14.85
CA GLU A 120 16.82 9.44 13.68
C GLU A 120 17.13 8.30 12.69
N ARG A 121 17.80 7.22 13.13
CA ARG A 121 18.18 6.06 12.31
C ARG A 121 17.04 5.08 12.04
N ASP A 122 15.94 5.22 12.77
CA ASP A 122 14.73 4.38 12.76
C ASP A 122 13.57 4.99 11.96
N ILE A 123 13.72 6.24 11.49
CA ILE A 123 12.73 6.89 10.64
C ILE A 123 12.77 6.25 9.25
N LYS A 124 11.68 5.58 8.88
CA LYS A 124 11.51 4.95 7.56
C LYS A 124 11.71 5.97 6.44
N PHE A 125 12.37 5.55 5.36
CA PHE A 125 12.75 6.44 4.26
C PHE A 125 11.58 7.20 3.62
N VAL A 126 10.44 6.55 3.39
CA VAL A 126 9.23 7.23 2.89
C VAL A 126 8.74 8.29 3.88
N ASN A 127 8.63 7.95 5.17
CA ASN A 127 8.20 8.90 6.21
C ASN A 127 9.16 10.09 6.31
N ARG A 128 10.47 9.81 6.24
CA ARG A 128 11.53 10.83 6.21
C ARG A 128 11.31 11.79 5.03
N PHE A 129 11.08 11.26 3.83
CA PHE A 129 10.80 12.06 2.64
C PHE A 129 9.57 12.95 2.83
N LEU A 130 8.48 12.41 3.34
CA LEU A 130 7.24 13.15 3.58
C LEU A 130 7.45 14.27 4.62
N ILE A 131 8.12 13.99 5.74
CA ILE A 131 8.40 14.96 6.80
C ILE A 131 9.29 16.10 6.28
N ASP A 132 10.43 15.77 5.68
CA ASP A 132 11.42 16.76 5.25
C ASP A 132 10.89 17.70 4.16
N ASN A 133 10.08 17.16 3.25
CA ASN A 133 9.49 17.93 2.15
C ASN A 133 8.11 18.49 2.50
N LYS A 134 7.62 18.30 3.73
CA LYS A 134 6.29 18.72 4.19
C LYS A 134 5.18 18.26 3.23
N ILE A 135 5.28 16.99 2.81
CA ILE A 135 4.29 16.37 1.93
C ILE A 135 3.23 15.72 2.81
N THR A 136 2.02 16.23 2.69
CA THR A 136 0.79 15.63 3.20
C THR A 136 0.13 14.90 2.04
N LEU A 137 -0.08 13.59 2.17
CA LEU A 137 -0.79 12.83 1.14
C LEU A 137 -2.20 13.42 0.93
N PHE A 138 -2.77 13.16 -0.24
CA PHE A 138 -4.08 13.66 -0.67
C PHE A 138 -4.15 15.17 -0.92
N GLN A 139 -3.11 15.97 -0.65
CA GLN A 139 -3.02 17.39 -1.02
C GLN A 139 -2.41 17.60 -2.41
N ARG A 140 -2.60 18.78 -3.01
CA ARG A 140 -2.11 19.08 -4.36
C ARG A 140 -0.65 19.52 -4.39
N TYR A 141 0.13 18.92 -5.30
CA TYR A 141 1.52 19.28 -5.59
C TYR A 141 1.76 19.47 -7.08
N THR A 142 2.74 20.30 -7.41
CA THR A 142 3.27 20.46 -8.77
C THR A 142 4.63 19.78 -8.87
N ALA A 143 4.73 18.79 -9.75
CA ALA A 143 5.98 18.18 -10.15
C ALA A 143 6.55 18.89 -11.38
N ILE A 144 7.84 19.24 -11.34
CA ILE A 144 8.58 19.79 -12.50
C ILE A 144 9.55 18.71 -12.98
N GLY A 145 9.54 18.41 -14.28
CA GLY A 145 10.28 17.29 -14.84
C GLY A 145 9.80 16.94 -16.24
N ASP A 146 9.94 15.69 -16.63
CA ASP A 146 9.54 15.23 -17.96
C ASP A 146 8.85 13.85 -17.87
N PHE A 147 7.92 13.58 -18.79
CA PHE A 147 7.31 12.26 -18.92
C PHE A 147 8.32 11.26 -19.46
N GLU A 148 8.27 10.03 -18.95
CA GLU A 148 9.12 8.94 -19.43
C GLU A 148 8.31 7.69 -19.76
N GLN A 149 8.80 6.94 -20.75
CA GLN A 149 8.27 5.62 -21.04
C GLN A 149 8.74 4.64 -19.97
N SER A 150 7.80 4.00 -19.30
CA SER A 150 8.08 3.04 -18.24
C SER A 150 6.97 2.00 -18.22
N LYS A 151 7.32 0.76 -17.87
CA LYS A 151 6.35 -0.32 -17.70
C LYS A 151 5.52 -0.07 -16.43
N ASN A 152 4.44 0.68 -16.57
CA ASN A 152 3.51 1.05 -15.51
C ASN A 152 2.11 1.27 -16.11
N LYS A 153 1.06 0.91 -15.37
CA LYS A 153 -0.33 1.17 -15.74
C LYS A 153 -0.74 2.64 -15.56
N ALA A 154 0.08 3.42 -14.86
CA ALA A 154 -0.05 4.87 -14.71
C ALA A 154 0.97 5.61 -15.59
N ARG A 155 0.64 6.87 -15.96
CA ARG A 155 1.59 7.74 -16.68
C ARG A 155 2.74 8.11 -15.76
N VAL A 156 3.98 7.86 -16.19
CA VAL A 156 5.17 8.09 -15.38
C VAL A 156 5.79 9.45 -15.68
N PHE A 157 6.05 10.21 -14.63
CA PHE A 157 6.66 11.54 -14.69
C PHE A 157 7.90 11.59 -13.81
N ARG A 158 9.07 11.83 -14.39
CA ARG A 158 10.33 11.90 -13.65
C ARG A 158 10.57 13.33 -13.18
N ALA A 159 10.32 13.57 -11.89
CA ALA A 159 10.41 14.90 -11.31
C ALA A 159 11.84 15.23 -10.85
N THR A 160 12.23 16.48 -11.11
CA THR A 160 13.43 17.11 -10.55
C THR A 160 13.10 18.03 -9.38
N LYS A 161 11.84 18.46 -9.26
CA LYS A 161 11.33 19.28 -8.16
C LYS A 161 9.88 18.93 -7.85
N LEU A 162 9.52 18.98 -6.57
CA LEU A 162 8.17 18.92 -6.06
C LEU A 162 7.87 20.22 -5.32
N LEU A 163 6.73 20.84 -5.61
CA LEU A 163 6.29 22.09 -5.02
C LEU A 163 4.89 21.92 -4.45
N PRO A 164 4.60 22.43 -3.24
CA PRO A 164 3.22 22.50 -2.77
C PRO A 164 2.41 23.43 -3.69
N SER A 165 1.19 23.02 -4.03
CA SER A 165 0.30 23.74 -4.96
C SER A 165 -1.09 24.00 -4.36
N GLY A 166 -1.15 24.05 -3.04
CA GLY A 166 -2.35 24.29 -2.23
C GLY A 166 -2.54 23.23 -1.13
N GLU A 167 -3.40 23.54 -0.17
CA GLU A 167 -3.79 22.62 0.92
C GLU A 167 -5.09 21.86 0.61
N GLU A 168 -5.66 22.09 -0.58
CA GLU A 168 -6.86 21.42 -1.04
C GLU A 168 -6.63 19.91 -1.11
N THR A 169 -7.52 19.18 -0.45
CA THR A 169 -7.51 17.72 -0.44
C THR A 169 -8.36 17.21 -1.60
N ILE A 170 -7.90 16.16 -2.28
CA ILE A 170 -8.66 15.53 -3.35
C ILE A 170 -10.05 15.05 -2.87
N SER A 171 -11.08 15.33 -3.65
CA SER A 171 -12.48 14.99 -3.33
C SER A 171 -13.08 13.92 -4.24
N ASN A 172 -12.53 13.72 -5.45
CA ASN A 172 -13.04 12.80 -6.47
C ASN A 172 -12.28 11.46 -6.49
N LEU A 173 -12.19 10.80 -5.33
CA LEU A 173 -11.61 9.46 -5.24
C LEU A 173 -12.62 8.40 -5.68
N LYS A 174 -12.18 7.48 -6.54
CA LYS A 174 -12.95 6.32 -6.96
C LYS A 174 -12.71 5.17 -6.01
N LEU A 175 -13.74 4.83 -5.25
CA LEU A 175 -13.77 3.69 -4.34
C LEU A 175 -14.38 2.48 -5.05
N LEU A 176 -13.75 1.32 -4.90
CA LEU A 176 -14.32 0.02 -5.29
C LEU A 176 -14.31 -0.89 -4.08
N SER A 177 -15.49 -1.36 -3.67
CA SER A 177 -15.61 -2.42 -2.69
C SER A 177 -15.64 -3.78 -3.36
N PHE A 178 -15.12 -4.80 -2.70
CA PHE A 178 -15.18 -6.17 -3.15
C PHE A 178 -15.33 -7.14 -1.97
N ASP A 179 -15.81 -8.33 -2.28
CA ASP A 179 -16.04 -9.42 -1.32
C ASP A 179 -15.93 -10.75 -2.07
N ILE A 180 -15.49 -11.80 -1.38
CA ILE A 180 -15.44 -13.16 -1.93
C ILE A 180 -16.26 -14.14 -1.12
N GLU A 181 -16.84 -15.11 -1.81
CA GLU A 181 -17.49 -16.26 -1.18
C GLU A 181 -16.79 -17.55 -1.58
N THR A 182 -16.59 -18.45 -0.61
CA THR A 182 -15.73 -19.64 -0.77
C THR A 182 -16.47 -20.94 -0.48
N GLY A 183 -15.96 -22.05 -1.02
CA GLY A 183 -16.67 -23.33 -1.04
C GLY A 183 -16.80 -24.08 0.29
N ALA A 184 -16.32 -23.53 1.41
CA ALA A 184 -16.46 -24.16 2.72
C ALA A 184 -16.46 -23.13 3.86
N LYS A 185 -16.99 -23.55 5.02
CA LYS A 185 -16.93 -22.78 6.28
C LYS A 185 -15.49 -22.58 6.78
N GLU A 186 -14.58 -23.50 6.46
CA GLU A 186 -13.17 -23.39 6.86
C GLU A 186 -12.39 -22.52 5.87
N ASN A 187 -11.71 -21.51 6.41
CA ASN A 187 -10.84 -20.63 5.65
C ASN A 187 -9.52 -21.33 5.27
N ASN A 188 -9.57 -22.17 4.24
CA ASN A 188 -8.41 -22.87 3.69
C ASN A 188 -8.30 -22.65 2.17
N PRO A 189 -7.60 -21.60 1.71
CA PRO A 189 -7.42 -21.32 0.29
C PRO A 189 -6.62 -22.41 -0.46
N ASN A 190 -5.88 -23.27 0.24
CA ASN A 190 -5.18 -24.38 -0.43
C ASN A 190 -6.14 -25.47 -0.89
N GLU A 191 -7.32 -25.58 -0.31
CA GLU A 191 -8.29 -26.64 -0.61
C GLU A 191 -9.53 -26.04 -1.27
N ASN A 192 -10.11 -25.03 -0.63
CA ASN A 192 -11.42 -24.51 -0.98
C ASN A 192 -11.33 -23.48 -2.12
N PRO A 193 -12.15 -23.60 -3.18
CA PRO A 193 -12.19 -22.63 -4.26
C PRO A 193 -12.98 -21.38 -3.88
N ILE A 194 -12.69 -20.28 -4.56
CA ILE A 194 -13.57 -19.11 -4.59
C ILE A 194 -14.73 -19.44 -5.52
N LEU A 195 -15.96 -19.23 -5.05
CA LEU A 195 -17.20 -19.50 -5.78
C LEU A 195 -17.76 -18.24 -6.44
N MET A 196 -17.63 -17.10 -5.75
CA MET A 196 -18.13 -15.81 -6.21
C MET A 196 -17.15 -14.69 -5.85
N ILE A 197 -17.06 -13.68 -6.71
CA ILE A 197 -16.43 -12.39 -6.42
C ILE A 197 -17.46 -11.30 -6.68
N ALA A 198 -17.84 -10.57 -5.64
CA ALA A 198 -18.69 -9.40 -5.76
C ALA A 198 -17.84 -8.13 -5.81
N VAL A 199 -18.27 -7.17 -6.61
CA VAL A 199 -17.64 -5.84 -6.73
C VAL A 199 -18.70 -4.77 -6.83
N TYR A 200 -18.46 -3.63 -6.19
CA TYR A 200 -19.38 -2.51 -6.18
C TYR A 200 -18.65 -1.16 -6.21
N THR A 201 -19.20 -0.27 -7.03
CA THR A 201 -19.02 1.18 -7.03
C THR A 201 -20.41 1.80 -7.24
N PRO A 202 -20.63 3.10 -6.96
CA PRO A 202 -21.93 3.70 -7.20
C PRO A 202 -22.40 3.66 -8.67
N GLN A 203 -21.49 3.44 -9.64
CA GLN A 203 -21.80 3.36 -11.07
C GLN A 203 -21.71 1.93 -11.65
N PHE A 204 -21.15 0.98 -10.89
CA PHE A 204 -20.83 -0.36 -11.39
C PHE A 204 -21.04 -1.40 -10.30
N LYS A 205 -21.83 -2.43 -10.57
CA LYS A 205 -22.03 -3.57 -9.68
C LYS A 205 -21.91 -4.86 -10.47
N LYS A 206 -21.21 -5.84 -9.91
CA LYS A 206 -21.08 -7.16 -10.51
C LYS A 206 -20.93 -8.25 -9.45
N VAL A 207 -21.52 -9.42 -9.73
CA VAL A 207 -21.17 -10.68 -9.06
C VAL A 207 -20.67 -11.63 -10.12
N ILE A 208 -19.39 -11.97 -10.08
CA ILE A 208 -18.78 -12.93 -11.01
C ILE A 208 -18.86 -14.31 -10.36
N THR A 209 -19.30 -15.31 -11.12
CA THR A 209 -19.34 -16.69 -10.66
C THR A 209 -19.14 -17.65 -11.83
N TRP A 210 -18.76 -18.90 -11.55
CA TRP A 210 -18.45 -19.90 -12.58
C TRP A 210 -19.40 -21.11 -12.60
N GLN A 211 -20.51 -21.04 -11.88
CA GLN A 211 -21.62 -21.99 -11.99
C GLN A 211 -22.86 -21.28 -12.52
N ARG A 212 -23.43 -21.81 -13.61
CA ARG A 212 -24.63 -21.24 -14.24
C ARG A 212 -25.90 -21.67 -13.51
N PHE A 213 -26.79 -20.71 -13.28
CA PHE A 213 -28.13 -20.96 -12.76
C PHE A 213 -29.14 -19.96 -13.35
N PRO A 214 -30.45 -20.26 -13.32
CA PRO A 214 -31.48 -19.33 -13.76
C PRO A 214 -31.51 -18.10 -12.85
N THR A 215 -31.29 -16.91 -13.42
CA THR A 215 -31.37 -15.64 -12.68
C THR A 215 -31.90 -14.52 -13.56
N LYS A 216 -32.54 -13.53 -12.92
CA LYS A 216 -32.92 -12.26 -13.57
C LYS A 216 -32.01 -11.09 -13.16
N LEU A 217 -31.01 -11.35 -12.32
CA LEU A 217 -30.07 -10.34 -11.84
C LEU A 217 -29.09 -9.98 -12.95
N GLY A 218 -29.30 -8.82 -13.60
CA GLY A 218 -28.47 -8.38 -14.73
C GLY A 218 -27.01 -8.07 -14.39
N TYR A 219 -26.65 -8.01 -13.10
CA TYR A 219 -25.29 -7.82 -12.62
C TYR A 219 -24.56 -9.15 -12.31
N VAL A 220 -25.20 -10.30 -12.49
CA VAL A 220 -24.52 -11.61 -12.39
C VAL A 220 -23.82 -11.91 -13.71
N GLU A 221 -22.53 -12.25 -13.64
CA GLU A 221 -21.71 -12.59 -14.79
C GLU A 221 -21.13 -14.00 -14.63
N PHE A 222 -21.45 -14.86 -15.59
CA PHE A 222 -20.98 -16.24 -15.61
C PHE A 222 -19.70 -16.37 -16.42
N VAL A 223 -18.65 -16.91 -15.79
CA VAL A 223 -17.38 -17.25 -16.43
C VAL A 223 -17.15 -18.77 -16.42
N GLU A 224 -16.09 -19.24 -17.08
CA GLU A 224 -15.90 -20.67 -17.34
C GLU A 224 -15.42 -21.47 -16.12
N ASN A 225 -14.61 -20.87 -15.26
CA ASN A 225 -14.00 -21.50 -14.09
C ASN A 225 -13.48 -20.45 -13.10
N GLU A 226 -12.98 -20.89 -11.94
CA GLU A 226 -12.40 -20.03 -10.91
C GLU A 226 -11.22 -19.17 -11.42
N GLY A 227 -10.38 -19.72 -12.30
CA GLY A 227 -9.26 -18.98 -12.88
C GLY A 227 -9.74 -17.79 -13.72
N ALA A 228 -10.71 -18.04 -14.61
CA ALA A 228 -11.36 -17.01 -15.42
C ALA A 228 -12.06 -15.94 -14.56
N MET A 229 -12.56 -16.31 -13.37
CA MET A 229 -13.17 -15.36 -12.42
C MET A 229 -12.12 -14.42 -11.82
N ILE A 230 -10.96 -14.93 -11.40
CA ILE A 230 -9.85 -14.12 -10.89
C ILE A 230 -9.29 -13.21 -11.99
N GLU A 231 -9.14 -13.73 -13.23
CA GLU A 231 -8.75 -12.93 -14.39
C GLU A 231 -9.75 -11.82 -14.67
N ARG A 232 -11.05 -12.12 -14.62
CA ARG A 232 -12.10 -11.12 -14.80
C ARG A 232 -12.06 -10.06 -13.70
N PHE A 233 -11.82 -10.43 -12.46
CA PHE A 233 -11.64 -9.46 -11.37
C PHE A 233 -10.43 -8.54 -11.65
N ALA A 234 -9.29 -9.08 -12.11
CA ALA A 234 -8.15 -8.26 -12.50
C ALA A 234 -8.47 -7.28 -13.66
N GLN A 235 -9.29 -7.71 -14.63
CA GLN A 235 -9.77 -6.86 -15.71
C GLN A 235 -10.66 -5.74 -15.19
N ILE A 236 -11.61 -6.03 -14.28
CA ILE A 236 -12.45 -5.02 -13.64
C ILE A 236 -11.59 -3.99 -12.90
N LEU A 237 -10.57 -4.40 -12.13
CA LEU A 237 -9.67 -3.45 -11.45
C LEU A 237 -8.90 -2.55 -12.42
N LYS A 238 -8.64 -3.04 -13.64
CA LYS A 238 -8.00 -2.26 -14.71
C LYS A 238 -9.00 -1.30 -15.37
N GLU A 239 -10.20 -1.76 -15.68
CA GLU A 239 -11.29 -1.00 -16.34
C GLU A 239 -11.84 0.09 -15.41
N GLU A 240 -12.20 -0.29 -14.19
CA GLU A 240 -12.74 0.62 -13.19
C GLU A 240 -11.67 1.57 -12.66
N ALA A 241 -10.40 1.16 -12.68
CA ALA A 241 -9.28 1.98 -12.24
C ALA A 241 -9.50 2.68 -10.86
N PRO A 242 -9.86 1.95 -9.79
CA PRO A 242 -10.13 2.56 -8.48
C PRO A 242 -8.89 3.19 -7.84
N ASP A 243 -9.08 4.31 -7.14
CA ASP A 243 -8.03 4.92 -6.32
C ASP A 243 -7.88 4.21 -4.98
N ILE A 244 -9.03 3.75 -4.46
CA ILE A 244 -9.13 2.99 -3.22
C ILE A 244 -9.88 1.69 -3.51
N ILE A 245 -9.33 0.58 -3.03
CA ILE A 245 -10.02 -0.69 -2.93
C ILE A 245 -10.32 -0.99 -1.46
N CYS A 246 -11.54 -1.44 -1.16
CA CYS A 246 -11.93 -1.77 0.21
C CYS A 246 -12.70 -3.09 0.31
N GLY A 247 -12.63 -3.70 1.48
CA GLY A 247 -13.41 -4.88 1.84
C GLY A 247 -13.53 -4.96 3.36
N TYR A 248 -14.29 -5.93 3.86
CA TYR A 248 -14.45 -6.13 5.30
C TYR A 248 -13.63 -7.34 5.73
N PHE A 249 -12.57 -7.13 6.50
CA PHE A 249 -11.58 -8.17 6.86
C PHE A 249 -10.69 -8.63 5.68
N SER A 250 -10.59 -7.79 4.65
CA SER A 250 -9.89 -8.06 3.40
C SER A 250 -8.36 -8.17 3.51
N ASP A 251 -7.74 -7.65 4.58
CA ASP A 251 -6.32 -7.85 4.81
C ASP A 251 -5.97 -9.29 5.19
N GLU A 252 -6.90 -10.00 5.85
CA GLU A 252 -6.66 -11.33 6.44
C GLU A 252 -7.45 -12.45 5.75
N PHE A 253 -8.50 -12.11 5.01
CA PHE A 253 -9.31 -13.05 4.25
C PHE A 253 -9.18 -12.83 2.75
N ASP A 254 -9.90 -11.87 2.17
CA ASP A 254 -10.14 -11.81 0.73
C ASP A 254 -8.85 -11.71 -0.12
N LEU A 255 -7.98 -10.73 0.15
CA LEU A 255 -6.78 -10.51 -0.66
C LEU A 255 -5.75 -11.65 -0.52
N PRO A 256 -5.44 -12.16 0.69
CA PRO A 256 -4.64 -13.38 0.84
C PRO A 256 -5.23 -14.58 0.10
N TYR A 257 -6.54 -14.78 0.19
CA TYR A 257 -7.23 -15.91 -0.44
C TYR A 257 -7.13 -15.87 -1.96
N ILE A 258 -7.49 -14.73 -2.57
CA ILE A 258 -7.36 -14.49 -4.02
C ILE A 258 -5.92 -14.73 -4.47
N ASN A 259 -4.93 -14.19 -3.73
CA ASN A 259 -3.52 -14.34 -4.10
C ASN A 259 -3.06 -15.81 -4.08
N ILE A 260 -3.47 -16.60 -3.08
CA ILE A 260 -3.11 -18.03 -2.99
C ILE A 260 -3.80 -18.83 -4.10
N ARG A 261 -5.10 -18.59 -4.35
CA ARG A 261 -5.85 -19.26 -5.42
C ARG A 261 -5.31 -18.93 -6.80
N ALA A 262 -4.99 -17.65 -7.07
CA ALA A 262 -4.38 -17.23 -8.32
C ALA A 262 -3.07 -17.99 -8.59
N GLN A 263 -2.21 -18.10 -7.58
CA GLN A 263 -0.95 -18.85 -7.68
C GLN A 263 -1.20 -20.35 -7.95
N LYS A 264 -2.14 -20.97 -7.23
CA LYS A 264 -2.48 -22.38 -7.39
C LYS A 264 -3.03 -22.70 -8.79
N LEU A 265 -3.77 -21.78 -9.37
CA LEU A 265 -4.39 -21.91 -10.69
C LEU A 265 -3.49 -21.44 -11.85
N GLY A 266 -2.31 -20.89 -11.55
CA GLY A 266 -1.40 -20.33 -12.56
C GLY A 266 -1.92 -19.03 -13.20
N VAL A 267 -2.83 -18.32 -12.54
CA VAL A 267 -3.40 -17.04 -13.01
C VAL A 267 -2.45 -15.89 -12.66
N ASP A 268 -2.14 -15.05 -13.65
CA ASP A 268 -1.27 -13.88 -13.45
C ASP A 268 -2.02 -12.70 -12.81
N PHE A 269 -2.34 -12.82 -11.52
CA PHE A 269 -3.05 -11.77 -10.77
C PHE A 269 -2.09 -10.67 -10.26
N LYS A 270 -1.87 -9.65 -11.11
CA LYS A 270 -0.99 -8.50 -10.82
C LYS A 270 -1.77 -7.19 -10.78
N PRO A 271 -2.54 -6.89 -9.72
CA PRO A 271 -3.35 -5.68 -9.66
C PRO A 271 -2.52 -4.38 -9.56
N GLY A 272 -1.29 -4.43 -9.02
CA GLY A 272 -0.44 -3.25 -8.83
C GLY A 272 -0.18 -2.47 -10.12
N LEU A 273 -0.02 -1.14 -9.99
CA LEU A 273 0.20 -0.24 -11.12
C LEU A 273 1.57 -0.48 -11.78
N ASN A 274 2.55 -0.97 -11.03
CA ASN A 274 3.84 -1.44 -11.55
C ASN A 274 3.83 -2.88 -12.09
N TYR A 275 2.65 -3.51 -12.26
CA TYR A 275 2.50 -4.94 -12.55
C TYR A 275 2.99 -5.88 -11.42
N SER A 276 2.97 -5.44 -10.15
CA SER A 276 3.17 -6.34 -9.02
C SER A 276 1.88 -7.09 -8.65
N GLY A 277 2.06 -8.26 -8.02
CA GLY A 277 1.01 -8.93 -7.26
C GLY A 277 0.67 -8.19 -5.97
N ILE A 278 -0.18 -8.81 -5.16
CA ILE A 278 -0.44 -8.38 -3.78
C ILE A 278 0.78 -8.74 -2.92
N SER A 279 1.28 -7.79 -2.15
CA SER A 279 2.30 -8.05 -1.14
C SER A 279 1.67 -8.09 0.25
N HIS A 280 2.22 -8.93 1.12
CA HIS A 280 1.70 -9.15 2.47
C HIS A 280 2.77 -8.77 3.49
N LYS A 281 2.44 -7.86 4.40
CA LYS A 281 3.30 -7.56 5.54
C LYS A 281 3.24 -8.72 6.53
N ARG A 282 4.40 -9.28 6.83
CA ARG A 282 4.57 -10.34 7.84
C ARG A 282 4.74 -9.68 9.21
N GLY A 283 3.91 -10.04 10.19
CA GLY A 283 3.95 -9.47 11.54
C GLY A 283 2.69 -9.78 12.34
N ARG A 284 2.56 -9.17 13.52
CA ARG A 284 1.38 -9.32 14.39
C ARG A 284 0.10 -8.80 13.73
N THR A 285 0.22 -7.74 12.93
CA THR A 285 -0.85 -7.21 12.08
C THR A 285 -0.51 -7.59 10.64
N LYS A 286 -1.30 -8.46 10.03
CA LYS A 286 -1.19 -8.82 8.61
C LYS A 286 -1.78 -7.68 7.79
N GLU A 287 -1.10 -7.19 6.77
CA GLU A 287 -1.60 -6.11 5.90
C GLU A 287 -1.36 -6.53 4.45
N SER A 288 -2.36 -6.34 3.60
CA SER A 288 -2.27 -6.52 2.15
C SER A 288 -2.00 -5.18 1.50
N TYR A 289 -1.04 -5.15 0.57
CA TYR A 289 -0.63 -3.96 -0.15
C TYR A 289 -0.61 -4.20 -1.66
N ILE A 290 -1.22 -3.28 -2.40
CA ILE A 290 -1.28 -3.26 -3.87
C ILE A 290 -0.57 -1.99 -4.33
N GLU A 291 0.54 -2.13 -5.06
CA GLU A 291 1.38 -0.97 -5.36
C GLU A 291 0.64 0.09 -6.19
N GLY A 292 0.50 1.29 -5.62
CA GLY A 292 -0.17 2.43 -6.24
C GLY A 292 -1.70 2.43 -6.18
N ILE A 293 -2.32 1.50 -5.45
CA ILE A 293 -3.76 1.50 -5.15
C ILE A 293 -3.93 1.39 -3.65
N THR A 294 -4.57 2.40 -3.04
CA THR A 294 -4.78 2.42 -1.59
C THR A 294 -5.76 1.30 -1.20
N HIS A 295 -5.36 0.45 -0.27
CA HIS A 295 -6.23 -0.58 0.31
C HIS A 295 -6.75 -0.13 1.67
N ILE A 296 -8.06 -0.25 1.90
CA ILE A 296 -8.69 -0.02 3.21
C ILE A 296 -9.45 -1.27 3.64
N ASP A 297 -8.96 -1.93 4.68
CA ASP A 297 -9.73 -2.94 5.41
C ASP A 297 -10.68 -2.24 6.39
N VAL A 298 -11.98 -2.29 6.08
CA VAL A 298 -13.04 -1.62 6.85
C VAL A 298 -13.14 -2.21 8.26
N PHE A 299 -12.93 -3.51 8.45
CA PHE A 299 -12.97 -4.13 9.78
C PHE A 299 -11.92 -3.51 10.69
N LYS A 300 -10.70 -3.31 10.19
CA LYS A 300 -9.62 -2.69 10.98
C LYS A 300 -9.86 -1.22 11.23
N PHE A 301 -10.38 -0.50 10.24
CA PHE A 301 -10.76 0.89 10.42
C PHE A 301 -11.79 1.02 11.56
N ILE A 302 -12.83 0.18 11.53
CA ILE A 302 -13.84 0.15 12.59
C ILE A 302 -13.19 -0.18 13.94
N ARG A 303 -12.46 -1.29 14.01
CA ARG A 303 -11.87 -1.78 15.26
C ARG A 303 -10.87 -0.82 15.90
N TYR A 304 -10.08 -0.10 15.11
CA TYR A 304 -8.99 0.73 15.64
C TYR A 304 -9.33 2.21 15.74
N ILE A 305 -10.28 2.70 14.93
CA ILE A 305 -10.62 4.13 14.87
C ILE A 305 -12.01 4.38 15.45
N TRP A 306 -13.01 3.60 15.05
CA TRP A 306 -14.41 3.87 15.40
C TRP A 306 -14.94 3.09 16.60
N ALA A 307 -14.24 2.05 17.05
CA ALA A 307 -14.69 1.15 18.12
C ALA A 307 -15.18 1.88 19.38
N LEU A 308 -14.53 2.99 19.77
CA LEU A 308 -14.93 3.78 20.94
C LEU A 308 -16.24 4.55 20.78
N GLY A 309 -16.68 4.77 19.54
CA GLY A 309 -17.94 5.43 19.20
C GLY A 309 -19.08 4.46 18.91
N LEU A 310 -18.85 3.14 18.98
CA LEU A 310 -19.86 2.12 18.73
C LEU A 310 -20.43 1.55 20.04
N GLU A 311 -21.73 1.30 20.05
CA GLU A 311 -22.45 0.62 21.13
C GLU A 311 -22.32 -0.91 21.03
N THR A 312 -22.16 -1.45 19.82
CA THR A 312 -21.98 -2.88 19.60
C THR A 312 -20.66 -3.39 20.19
N ASN A 313 -20.73 -4.55 20.83
CA ASN A 313 -19.55 -5.30 21.29
C ASN A 313 -19.00 -6.26 20.21
N PHE A 314 -19.73 -6.42 19.11
CA PHE A 314 -19.36 -7.29 18.01
C PHE A 314 -19.02 -6.46 16.76
N TYR A 315 -17.84 -6.71 16.21
CA TYR A 315 -17.35 -6.07 14.99
C TYR A 315 -17.45 -7.01 13.78
N ASP A 316 -18.47 -7.86 13.73
CA ASP A 316 -18.85 -8.48 12.47
C ASP A 316 -19.63 -7.48 11.60
N LEU A 317 -19.67 -7.75 10.30
CA LEU A 317 -20.26 -6.82 9.32
C LEU A 317 -21.73 -6.52 9.63
N ASP A 318 -22.53 -7.51 10.04
CA ASP A 318 -23.96 -7.33 10.30
C ASP A 318 -24.19 -6.43 11.52
N SER A 319 -23.50 -6.71 12.63
CA SER A 319 -23.58 -5.92 13.85
C SER A 319 -23.22 -4.45 13.59
N VAL A 320 -22.12 -4.20 12.87
CA VAL A 320 -21.66 -2.84 12.54
C VAL A 320 -22.62 -2.15 11.56
N ALA A 321 -23.13 -2.86 10.54
CA ALA A 321 -24.07 -2.31 9.58
C ALA A 321 -25.40 -1.92 10.23
N ARG A 322 -25.96 -2.77 11.10
CA ARG A 322 -27.20 -2.46 11.83
C ARG A 322 -27.07 -1.22 12.70
N GLU A 323 -25.90 -1.02 13.31
CA GLU A 323 -25.69 0.15 14.15
C GLU A 323 -25.54 1.42 13.33
N ILE A 324 -24.65 1.42 12.32
CA ILE A 324 -24.27 2.62 11.57
C ILE A 324 -25.31 2.98 10.51
N LEU A 325 -25.76 1.98 9.73
CA LEU A 325 -26.64 2.16 8.58
C LEU A 325 -28.12 1.92 8.89
N LYS A 326 -28.42 1.34 10.06
CA LYS A 326 -29.78 0.88 10.42
C LYS A 326 -30.35 -0.19 9.49
N GLU A 327 -29.46 -0.87 8.76
CA GLU A 327 -29.76 -1.97 7.86
C GLU A 327 -28.84 -3.16 8.22
N GLY A 328 -29.40 -4.36 8.24
CA GLY A 328 -28.63 -5.61 8.43
C GLY A 328 -28.34 -6.29 7.10
N LYS A 329 -27.49 -7.32 7.14
CA LYS A 329 -27.27 -8.23 6.00
C LYS A 329 -28.57 -8.97 5.69
N GLU A 330 -28.85 -9.23 4.42
CA GLU A 330 -29.89 -10.20 4.06
C GLU A 330 -29.56 -11.56 4.73
N GLU A 331 -30.57 -12.21 5.31
CA GLU A 331 -30.41 -13.51 5.98
C GLU A 331 -30.11 -14.60 4.95
N VAL A 332 -28.83 -14.72 4.60
CA VAL A 332 -28.30 -15.80 3.78
C VAL A 332 -27.24 -16.51 4.63
N ASP A 333 -27.52 -17.77 4.97
CA ASP A 333 -26.55 -18.60 5.68
C ASP A 333 -25.43 -19.00 4.72
N ILE A 334 -24.35 -18.21 4.72
CA ILE A 334 -23.12 -18.48 3.95
C ILE A 334 -22.57 -19.89 4.24
N GLY A 335 -22.87 -20.44 5.41
CA GLY A 335 -22.54 -21.80 5.77
C GLY A 335 -23.16 -22.88 4.89
N LEU A 336 -24.27 -22.59 4.23
CA LEU A 336 -24.98 -23.49 3.30
C LEU A 336 -24.56 -23.29 1.84
N LEU A 337 -23.70 -22.31 1.54
CA LEU A 337 -23.28 -22.03 0.17
C LEU A 337 -22.59 -23.24 -0.48
N GLY A 338 -21.75 -23.96 0.27
CA GLY A 338 -21.05 -25.13 -0.25
C GLY A 338 -22.01 -26.24 -0.70
N GLU A 339 -23.05 -26.52 0.11
CA GLU A 339 -24.11 -27.48 -0.23
C GLU A 339 -24.95 -26.99 -1.42
N ALA A 340 -25.36 -25.71 -1.38
CA ALA A 340 -26.11 -25.08 -2.45
C ALA A 340 -25.37 -25.09 -3.79
N TRP A 341 -24.03 -24.99 -3.76
CA TRP A 341 -23.15 -25.07 -4.92
C TRP A 341 -23.11 -26.48 -5.52
N GLN A 342 -23.09 -27.54 -4.69
CA GLN A 342 -23.13 -28.91 -5.18
C GLN A 342 -24.48 -29.26 -5.84
N GLU A 343 -25.57 -28.81 -5.23
CA GLU A 343 -26.92 -29.02 -5.77
C GLU A 343 -27.19 -28.16 -7.01
N GLY A 344 -26.65 -26.94 -7.02
CA GLY A 344 -26.84 -25.96 -8.08
C GLY A 344 -28.26 -25.40 -8.16
N GLY A 345 -28.60 -24.83 -9.32
CA GLY A 345 -29.94 -24.31 -9.57
C GLY A 345 -30.23 -22.97 -8.92
N LYS A 346 -31.52 -22.63 -8.81
CA LYS A 346 -31.99 -21.26 -8.52
C LYS A 346 -31.60 -20.76 -7.12
N GLN A 347 -31.35 -21.65 -6.16
CA GLN A 347 -30.93 -21.27 -4.80
C GLN A 347 -29.62 -20.48 -4.75
N LEU A 348 -28.74 -20.66 -5.74
CA LEU A 348 -27.52 -19.87 -5.87
C LEU A 348 -27.78 -18.38 -6.12
N GLU A 349 -28.95 -18.02 -6.67
CA GLU A 349 -29.34 -16.62 -6.90
C GLU A 349 -29.39 -15.81 -5.59
N THR A 350 -29.73 -16.44 -4.46
CA THR A 350 -29.80 -15.78 -3.16
C THR A 350 -28.43 -15.31 -2.66
N TYR A 351 -27.36 -16.06 -2.94
CA TYR A 351 -25.98 -15.69 -2.57
C TYR A 351 -25.38 -14.62 -3.49
N CYS A 352 -26.06 -14.29 -4.59
CA CYS A 352 -25.66 -13.20 -5.48
C CYS A 352 -26.33 -11.86 -5.15
N LYS A 353 -27.19 -11.80 -4.13
CA LYS A 353 -27.85 -10.57 -3.71
C LYS A 353 -26.90 -9.73 -2.84
N TYR A 354 -26.06 -8.98 -3.53
CA TYR A 354 -25.28 -7.87 -2.98
C TYR A 354 -26.03 -6.56 -3.17
#